data_AF-A0A2T9K2Z1-F1
#
_entry.id   AF-A0A2T9K2Z1-F1
#
_cell.length_a   1.000
_cell.length_b   1.000
_cell.length_c   1.000
_cell.angle_alpha   90.00
_cell.angle_beta   90.00
_cell.angle_gamma   90.00
#
_symmetry.space_group_name_H-M   'P 1'
#
loop_
_entity.id
_entity.type
_entity.pdbx_description
1 polymer ?
#
loop_
_entity_poly.entity_id
_entity_poly.type
_entity_poly.pdbx_seq_one_letter_code
_entity_poly.pdbx_strand_id
1 'polypeptide(L)'
;MGRLMQAEVADFTATDLIKLFAATYLPLCDRLESAGVLDRAALADAMGLYVAPGEETASAAMVEALQIVLRRPRRQPGPRREPALRVIAGGLG
;
A
#
# COMPACT_ATOMS: atom_id res chain seq x y z
N MET A 1 -14.77 34.60 -26.28
CA MET A 1 -14.14 34.62 -24.94
C MET A 1 -14.32 33.24 -24.29
N GLY A 2 -13.36 32.33 -24.45
CA GLY A 2 -13.40 31.01 -23.82
C GLY A 2 -12.85 31.10 -22.41
N ARG A 3 -13.67 30.78 -21.41
CA ARG A 3 -13.25 30.70 -20.00
C ARG A 3 -12.42 29.42 -19.84
N LEU A 4 -11.10 29.54 -19.81
CA LEU A 4 -10.22 28.45 -19.41
C LEU A 4 -10.55 28.11 -17.96
N MET A 5 -11.26 26.99 -17.74
CA MET A 5 -11.33 26.33 -16.44
C MET A 5 -9.89 25.92 -16.09
N GLN A 6 -9.22 26.71 -15.24
CA GLN A 6 -8.05 26.19 -14.54
C GLN A 6 -8.57 25.05 -13.65
N ALA A 7 -8.23 23.82 -13.99
CA ALA A 7 -8.40 22.71 -13.07
C ALA A 7 -7.60 23.05 -11.81
N GLU A 8 -8.27 23.11 -10.66
CA GLU A 8 -7.59 23.14 -9.37
C GLU A 8 -6.67 21.91 -9.33
N VAL A 9 -5.36 22.15 -9.39
CA VAL A 9 -4.38 21.09 -9.19
C VAL A 9 -4.51 20.71 -7.74
N ALA A 10 -5.11 19.55 -7.47
CA ALA A 10 -5.21 19.03 -6.10
C ALA A 10 -3.81 19.01 -5.49
N ASP A 11 -3.66 19.60 -4.30
CA ASP A 11 -2.39 19.62 -3.59
C ASP A 11 -1.98 18.18 -3.28
N PHE A 12 -0.95 17.72 -3.99
CA PHE A 12 -0.41 16.38 -3.82
C PHE A 12 0.48 16.37 -2.59
N THR A 13 -0.02 15.77 -1.50
CA THR A 13 0.70 15.75 -0.23
C THR A 13 1.64 14.55 -0.12
N ALA A 14 2.62 14.62 0.80
CA ALA A 14 3.45 13.45 1.13
C ALA A 14 2.60 12.24 1.58
N THR A 15 1.46 12.49 2.23
CA THR A 15 0.50 11.46 2.61
C THR A 15 -0.11 10.76 1.38
N ASP A 16 -0.39 11.49 0.30
CA ASP A 16 -0.95 10.91 -0.91
C ASP A 16 0.08 10.09 -1.70
N LEU A 17 1.35 10.50 -1.66
CA LEU A 17 2.45 9.71 -2.17
C LEU A 17 2.61 8.38 -1.40
N ILE A 18 2.50 8.43 -0.07
CA ILE A 18 2.51 7.23 0.78
C ILE A 18 1.30 6.32 0.45
N LYS A 19 0.10 6.87 0.27
CA LYS A 19 -1.10 6.10 -0.12
C LYS A 19 -0.91 5.45 -1.48
N LEU A 20 -0.39 6.18 -2.48
CA LEU A 20 -0.18 5.66 -3.83
C LEU A 20 0.86 4.55 -3.85
N PHE A 21 1.96 4.73 -3.12
CA PHE A 21 2.97 3.72 -2.92
C PHE A 21 2.38 2.48 -2.23
N ALA A 22 1.60 2.67 -1.16
CA ALA A 22 0.95 1.55 -0.47
C ALA A 22 -0.02 0.78 -1.39
N ALA A 23 -0.71 1.47 -2.29
CA ALA A 23 -1.65 0.86 -3.23
C ALA A 23 -0.96 0.07 -4.36
N THR A 24 0.29 0.40 -4.71
CA THR A 24 0.96 -0.13 -5.92
C THR A 24 2.17 -0.99 -5.59
N TYR A 25 3.03 -0.51 -4.70
CA TYR A 25 4.30 -1.14 -4.40
C TYR A 25 4.18 -2.29 -3.39
N LEU A 26 3.35 -2.13 -2.35
CA LEU A 26 3.17 -3.20 -1.36
C LEU A 26 2.57 -4.48 -2.00
N PRO A 27 1.52 -4.42 -2.84
CA PRO A 27 1.03 -5.61 -3.54
C PRO A 27 2.07 -6.27 -4.46
N LEU A 28 3.02 -5.49 -5.00
CA LEU A 28 4.11 -6.04 -5.79
C LEU A 28 5.12 -6.77 -4.91
N CYS A 29 5.60 -6.14 -3.83
CA CYS A 29 6.47 -6.79 -2.84
C CYS A 29 5.85 -8.10 -2.33
N ASP A 30 4.55 -8.08 -2.12
CA ASP A 30 3.77 -9.22 -1.67
C ASP A 30 3.81 -10.39 -2.66
N ARG A 31 3.64 -10.11 -3.96
CA ARG A 31 3.73 -11.13 -5.01
C ARG A 31 5.16 -11.67 -5.13
N LEU A 32 6.16 -10.80 -5.07
CA LEU A 32 7.57 -11.19 -5.17
C LEU A 32 8.02 -12.03 -3.97
N GLU A 33 7.57 -11.70 -2.76
CA GLU A 33 7.82 -12.51 -1.56
C GLU A 33 7.16 -13.88 -1.66
N SER A 34 5.90 -13.95 -2.12
CA SER A 34 5.22 -15.24 -2.31
C SER A 34 5.86 -16.12 -3.39
N ALA A 35 6.56 -15.50 -4.34
CA ALA A 35 7.33 -16.19 -5.37
C ALA A 35 8.76 -16.54 -4.92
N GLY A 36 9.16 -16.19 -3.69
CA GLY A 36 10.50 -16.44 -3.15
C GLY A 36 11.59 -15.52 -3.72
N VAL A 37 11.21 -14.44 -4.40
CA VAL A 37 12.14 -13.50 -5.08
C VAL A 37 12.61 -12.39 -4.14
N LEU A 38 11.79 -12.06 -3.13
CA LEU A 38 12.02 -10.93 -2.23
C LEU A 38 11.83 -11.35 -0.77
N ASP A 39 12.74 -10.91 0.10
CA ASP A 39 12.52 -10.87 1.54
C ASP A 39 12.17 -9.43 1.95
N ARG A 40 10.97 -9.22 2.50
CA ARG A 40 10.50 -7.88 2.89
C ARG A 40 11.24 -7.33 4.11
N ALA A 41 11.74 -8.18 5.00
CA ALA A 41 12.56 -7.75 6.13
C ALA A 41 13.93 -7.27 5.64
N ALA A 42 14.57 -8.05 4.76
CA ALA A 42 15.83 -7.67 4.14
C ALA A 42 15.70 -6.39 3.29
N LEU A 43 14.59 -6.23 2.57
CA LEU A 43 14.30 -4.98 1.84
C LEU A 43 14.20 -3.79 2.81
N ALA A 44 13.47 -3.94 3.92
CA ALA A 44 13.36 -2.89 4.93
C ALA A 44 14.73 -2.50 5.51
N ASP A 45 15.60 -3.48 5.78
CA ASP A 45 16.97 -3.22 6.24
C ASP A 45 17.78 -2.44 5.20
N ALA A 46 17.71 -2.85 3.92
CA ALA A 46 18.41 -2.19 2.83
C ALA A 46 17.98 -0.73 2.63
N MET A 47 16.69 -0.42 2.84
CA MET A 47 16.19 0.96 2.77
C MET A 47 16.83 1.88 3.81
N GLY A 48 17.16 1.35 4.99
CA GLY A 48 17.78 2.12 6.07
C GLY A 48 19.19 2.59 5.74
N LEU A 49 19.87 1.95 4.78
CA LEU A 49 21.21 2.34 4.35
C LEU A 49 21.23 3.68 3.59
N TYR A 50 20.08 4.15 3.12
CA TYR A 50 19.94 5.41 2.40
C TYR A 50 19.57 6.60 3.29
N VAL A 51 19.48 6.39 4.60
CA VAL A 51 19.16 7.44 5.59
C VAL A 51 20.34 7.58 6.53
N ALA A 52 20.87 8.79 6.66
CA ALA A 52 21.96 9.02 7.59
C ALA A 52 21.45 8.96 9.05
N PRO A 53 22.25 8.45 10.00
CA PRO A 53 21.86 8.47 11.41
C PRO A 53 21.55 9.90 11.90
N GLY A 54 20.37 10.11 12.47
CA GLY A 54 19.93 11.42 12.96
C GLY A 54 19.40 12.36 11.87
N GLU A 55 19.16 11.86 10.65
CA GLU A 55 18.55 12.65 9.58
C GLU A 55 17.06 12.92 9.85
N GLU A 56 16.69 14.20 10.02
CA GLU A 56 15.31 14.64 10.27
C GLU A 56 14.66 15.23 9.01
N THR A 57 14.78 14.54 7.88
CA THR A 57 14.14 14.94 6.61
C THR A 57 12.81 14.23 6.42
N ALA A 58 11.92 14.81 5.59
CA ALA A 58 10.68 14.15 5.19
C ALA A 58 10.93 12.81 4.47
N SER A 59 12.08 12.69 3.77
CA SER A 59 12.49 11.45 3.11
C SER A 59 12.87 10.38 4.14
N ALA A 60 13.63 10.74 5.17
CA ALA A 60 13.99 9.84 6.28
C ALA A 60 12.73 9.31 7.01
N ALA A 61 11.79 10.19 7.34
CA ALA A 61 10.52 9.83 7.97
C ALA A 61 9.67 8.89 7.09
N MET A 62 9.70 9.09 5.76
CA MET A 62 9.03 8.19 4.82
C MET A 62 9.69 6.81 4.80
N VAL A 63 11.01 6.73 4.77
CA VAL A 63 11.74 5.45 4.82
C VAL A 63 11.41 4.69 6.10
N GLU A 64 11.39 5.37 7.25
CA GLU A 64 11.01 4.77 8.53
C GLU A 64 9.57 4.22 8.50
N ALA A 65 8.61 4.99 7.98
CA ALA A 65 7.23 4.54 7.82
C ALA A 65 7.13 3.29 6.93
N LEU A 66 7.90 3.24 5.83
CA LEU A 66 7.93 2.10 4.92
C LEU A 66 8.53 0.86 5.58
N GLN A 67 9.61 1.03 6.32
CA GLN A 67 10.24 -0.03 7.09
C GLN A 67 9.27 -0.66 8.09
N ILE A 68 8.47 0.16 8.80
CA ILE A 68 7.43 -0.32 9.72
C ILE A 68 6.38 -1.14 8.98
N VAL A 69 5.89 -0.64 7.83
CA VAL A 69 4.87 -1.33 7.03
C VAL A 69 5.38 -2.66 6.46
N LEU A 70 6.62 -2.70 5.99
CA LEU A 70 7.22 -3.91 5.44
C LEU A 70 7.45 -4.99 6.49
N ARG A 71 7.81 -4.61 7.72
CA ARG A 71 8.05 -5.54 8.83
C ARG A 71 6.77 -5.98 9.56
N ARG A 72 5.63 -5.35 9.28
CA ARG A 72 4.38 -5.67 9.99
C ARG A 72 3.95 -7.12 9.70
N PRO A 73 3.73 -7.94 10.75
CA PRO A 73 3.18 -9.28 10.58
C PRO A 73 1.84 -9.19 9.86
N ARG A 74 1.68 -9.97 8.79
CA ARG A 74 0.42 -9.98 8.05
C ARG A 74 -0.66 -10.63 8.90
N ARG A 75 -1.84 -10.00 8.94
CA ARG A 75 -3.07 -10.74 9.19
C ARG A 75 -3.22 -11.71 8.03
N GLN A 76 -3.16 -13.01 8.30
CA GLN A 76 -3.56 -14.01 7.31
C GLN A 76 -4.94 -13.61 6.79
N PRO A 77 -5.18 -13.58 5.46
CA PRO A 77 -6.53 -13.51 4.96
C PRO A 77 -7.26 -14.71 5.55
N GLY A 78 -8.15 -14.45 6.51
CA GLY A 78 -9.05 -15.46 7.03
C GLY A 78 -9.81 -16.09 5.86
N PRO A 79 -10.28 -17.34 5.99
CA PRO A 79 -10.99 -18.02 4.92
C PRO A 79 -12.05 -17.08 4.35
N ARG A 80 -11.95 -16.84 3.04
CA ARG A 80 -12.89 -16.04 2.26
C ARG A 80 -14.28 -16.53 2.63
N ARG A 81 -15.01 -15.79 3.47
CA ARG A 81 -16.43 -16.06 3.70
C ARG A 81 -17.10 -15.77 2.36
N GLU A 82 -17.28 -16.81 1.56
CA GLU A 82 -18.15 -16.75 0.40
C GLU A 82 -19.50 -16.19 0.89
N PRO A 83 -20.03 -15.12 0.27
CA PRO A 83 -21.37 -14.70 0.59
C PRO A 83 -22.29 -15.84 0.17
N ALA A 84 -22.95 -16.47 1.15
CA ALA A 84 -23.94 -17.50 0.89
C ALA A 84 -25.07 -16.88 0.06
N LEU A 85 -25.00 -17.07 -1.26
CA LEU A 85 -26.04 -16.68 -2.19
C LEU A 85 -27.26 -17.54 -1.85
N ARG A 86 -28.18 -17.00 -1.04
CA ARG A 86 -29.45 -17.67 -0.76
C ARG A 86 -30.31 -17.55 -2.01
N VAL A 87 -30.33 -18.60 -2.82
CA VAL A 87 -31.33 -18.79 -3.87
C VAL A 87 -32.70 -18.88 -3.18
N ILE A 88 -33.53 -17.86 -3.36
CA ILE A 88 -34.94 -17.92 -2.94
C ILE A 88 -35.66 -18.76 -4.00
N ALA A 89 -35.86 -20.04 -3.70
CA ALA A 89 -36.81 -20.87 -4.45
C ALA A 89 -38.22 -20.56 -3.93
N GLY A 90 -39.08 -20.00 -4.78
CA GLY A 90 -40.51 -19.88 -4.49
C GLY A 90 -41.19 -18.77 -5.27
N GLY A 91 -41.98 -19.14 -6.28
CA GLY A 91 -42.84 -18.19 -6.98
C GLY A 91 -43.47 -18.70 -8.28
N LEU A 92 -44.15 -19.84 -8.24
CA LEU A 92 -45.26 -20.12 -9.16
C LEU A 92 -46.47 -20.52 -8.32
N GLY A 93 -47.41 -19.60 -8.24
CA GLY A 93 -48.75 -19.73 -7.68
C GLY A 93 -49.63 -18.70 -8.34
#